data_AF-A0A820XM62-F1
#
_entry.id   AF-A0A820XM62-F1
#
_cell.length_a   1.000
_cell.length_b   1.000
_cell.length_c   1.000
_cell.angle_alpha   90.00
_cell.angle_beta   90.00
_cell.angle_gamma   90.00
#
_symmetry.space_group_name_H-M   'P 1'
#
loop_
_entity.id
_entity.type
_entity.pdbx_description
1 polymer ?
#
loop_
_entity_poly.entity_id
_entity_poly.type
_entity_poly.pdbx_seq_one_letter_code
_entity_poly.pdbx_strand_id
1 'polypeptide(L)'
;MMILYLHNDIKGTIAGVQLALPVSMAKTQYYKFDTQKMYNRATVAGNDSYVLTAYFVDPQTICTSGRDEARLKLEGSGTGLWLQNGPDPIRDSVQSPLYENTINATKWVLGSCFPSMGVHYWYENSLDNKCDQIFPVFLLYNKGKLTGFGWGLAGKYEYTKRTEAVPYGAVSKFMRIVPTCLEKFFEDIGGFTAMHLYFNTAPWNLLC
;
A
#
# COMPACT_ATOMS: atom_id res chain seq x y z
N MET A 1 14.38 12.24 0.80
CA MET A 1 14.31 10.79 0.51
C MET A 1 13.08 10.22 1.18
N MET A 2 12.37 9.29 0.56
CA MET A 2 11.29 8.54 1.23
C MET A 2 11.88 7.57 2.24
N ILE A 3 11.18 7.34 3.36
CA ILE A 3 11.70 6.49 4.42
C ILE A 3 10.63 5.47 4.84
N LEU A 4 11.05 4.22 5.00
CA LEU A 4 10.21 3.12 5.46
C LEU A 4 10.58 2.78 6.91
N TYR A 5 9.59 2.78 7.79
CA TYR A 5 9.73 2.44 9.21
C TYR A 5 8.89 1.22 9.56
N LEU A 6 9.37 0.44 10.50
CA LEU A 6 8.59 -0.63 11.13
C LEU A 6 7.98 -0.09 12.42
N HIS A 7 6.70 -0.39 12.63
CA HIS A 7 6.04 -0.18 13.91
C HIS A 7 6.09 -1.46 14.71
N ASN A 8 6.30 -1.34 16.02
CA ASN A 8 6.24 -2.44 16.95
C ASN A 8 5.03 -2.28 17.87
N ASP A 9 4.49 -3.39 18.35
CA ASP A 9 3.53 -3.39 19.44
C ASP A 9 4.20 -3.10 20.80
N ILE A 10 3.40 -3.00 21.86
CA ILE A 10 3.84 -2.71 23.23
C ILE A 10 4.82 -3.76 23.80
N LYS A 11 4.91 -4.94 23.18
CA LYS A 11 5.86 -6.00 23.55
C LYS A 11 7.12 -6.01 22.67
N GLY A 12 7.24 -5.06 21.73
CA GLY A 12 8.39 -4.92 20.85
C GLY A 12 8.34 -5.80 19.59
N THR A 13 7.21 -6.44 19.29
CA THR A 13 7.06 -7.26 18.08
C THR A 13 6.57 -6.41 16.92
N ILE A 14 7.12 -6.59 15.71
CA ILE A 14 6.70 -5.85 14.50
C ILE A 14 5.19 -5.99 14.32
N ALA A 15 4.46 -4.87 14.26
CA ALA A 15 3.01 -4.83 14.13
C ALA A 15 2.55 -4.13 12.84
N GLY A 16 3.46 -3.44 12.15
CA GLY A 16 3.13 -2.74 10.91
C GLY A 16 4.32 -2.04 10.28
N VAL A 17 4.03 -1.28 9.25
CA VAL A 17 5.00 -0.53 8.45
C VAL A 17 4.41 0.83 8.06
N GLN A 18 5.27 1.83 7.99
CA GLN A 18 4.91 3.16 7.54
C GLN A 18 5.90 3.68 6.51
N LEU A 19 5.35 4.20 5.42
CA LEU A 19 6.11 4.93 4.41
C LEU A 19 5.91 6.43 4.62
N ALA A 20 7.00 7.16 4.78
CA ALA A 20 7.02 8.61 4.86
C ALA A 20 7.51 9.23 3.55
N LEU A 21 6.68 10.08 2.96
CA LEU A 21 6.98 10.94 1.83
C LEU A 21 7.13 12.38 2.34
N PRO A 22 8.37 12.93 2.39
CA PRO A 22 8.57 14.33 2.78
C PRO A 22 7.73 15.27 1.92
N VAL A 23 7.10 16.25 2.55
CA VAL A 23 6.17 17.19 1.88
C VAL A 23 6.89 18.02 0.83
N SER A 24 8.17 18.34 1.07
CA SER A 24 9.04 19.02 0.10
C SER A 24 9.27 18.24 -1.20
N MET A 25 9.03 16.92 -1.20
CA MET A 25 9.12 16.08 -2.39
C MET A 25 7.76 15.85 -3.05
N ALA A 26 6.66 15.95 -2.28
CA ALA A 26 5.33 15.62 -2.72
C ALA A 26 4.88 16.53 -3.87
N LYS A 27 4.27 15.95 -4.90
CA LYS A 27 3.79 16.65 -6.09
C LYS A 27 2.40 17.28 -5.86
N THR A 28 2.27 18.11 -4.82
CA THR A 28 0.99 18.66 -4.34
C THR A 28 0.26 19.54 -5.36
N GLN A 29 0.96 20.07 -6.35
CA GLN A 29 0.38 20.80 -7.47
C GLN A 29 -0.44 19.92 -8.44
N TYR A 30 -0.25 18.59 -8.42
CA TYR A 30 -0.92 17.65 -9.33
C TYR A 30 -1.78 16.62 -8.60
N TYR A 31 -1.43 16.27 -7.36
CA TYR A 31 -2.14 15.25 -6.59
C TYR A 31 -2.56 15.80 -5.23
N LYS A 32 -3.81 15.55 -4.83
CA LYS A 32 -4.44 16.19 -3.67
C LYS A 32 -4.20 15.41 -2.37
N PHE A 33 -2.94 15.27 -1.96
CA PHE A 33 -2.53 14.51 -0.78
C PHE A 33 -3.35 14.83 0.48
N ASP A 34 -3.56 16.10 0.82
CA ASP A 34 -4.29 16.51 2.04
C ASP A 34 -5.80 16.18 2.03
N THR A 35 -6.36 15.88 0.85
CA THR A 35 -7.78 15.48 0.73
C THR A 35 -7.97 13.97 0.85
N GLN A 36 -6.88 13.21 0.75
CA GLN A 36 -6.89 11.76 0.78
C GLN A 36 -6.72 11.25 2.21
N LYS A 37 -7.73 10.56 2.72
CA LYS A 37 -7.74 10.04 4.10
C LYS A 37 -6.58 9.06 4.42
N MET A 38 -6.05 8.38 3.40
CA MET A 38 -4.89 7.50 3.54
C MET A 38 -3.60 8.23 3.94
N TYR A 39 -3.43 9.48 3.49
CA TYR A 39 -2.22 10.26 3.76
C TYR A 39 -2.40 11.06 5.06
N ASN A 40 -1.79 10.57 6.13
CA ASN A 40 -1.72 11.29 7.39
C ASN A 40 -0.50 12.22 7.41
N ARG A 41 -0.49 13.23 8.30
CA ARG A 41 0.68 14.10 8.52
C ARG A 41 1.45 13.67 9.74
N ALA A 42 2.77 13.61 9.62
CA ALA A 42 3.67 13.35 10.74
C ALA A 42 5.04 13.99 10.53
N THR A 43 5.72 14.33 11.63
CA THR A 43 7.15 14.68 11.58
C THR A 43 7.97 13.41 11.67
N VAL A 44 8.75 13.13 10.62
CA VAL A 44 9.53 11.91 10.48
C VAL A 44 10.97 12.27 10.14
N ALA A 45 11.91 11.84 10.99
CA ALA A 45 13.33 12.23 10.90
C ALA A 45 13.52 13.75 10.75
N GLY A 46 12.75 14.54 11.51
CA GLY A 46 12.79 16.01 11.48
C GLY A 46 12.10 16.67 10.29
N ASN A 47 11.50 15.90 9.37
CA ASN A 47 10.80 16.44 8.21
C ASN A 47 9.30 16.25 8.33
N ASP A 48 8.53 17.29 8.02
CA ASP A 48 7.09 17.17 7.81
C ASP A 48 6.84 16.27 6.58
N SER A 49 6.01 15.24 6.77
CA SER A 49 5.82 14.15 5.82
C SER A 49 4.36 13.76 5.72
N TYR A 50 3.94 13.41 4.51
CA TYR A 50 2.78 12.56 4.31
C TYR A 50 3.16 11.12 4.61
N VAL A 51 2.36 10.43 5.42
CA VAL A 51 2.62 9.05 5.82
C VAL A 51 1.49 8.13 5.41
N LEU A 52 1.86 6.96 4.89
CA LEU A 52 0.98 5.82 4.62
C LEU A 52 1.34 4.71 5.60
N THR A 53 0.36 4.18 6.32
CA THR A 53 0.59 3.16 7.34
C THR A 53 -0.23 1.91 7.04
N ALA A 54 0.42 0.75 7.15
CA ALA A 54 -0.23 -0.55 7.11
C ALA A 54 0.12 -1.33 8.39
N TYR A 55 -0.89 -1.94 9.01
CA TYR A 55 -0.71 -2.81 10.17
C TYR A 55 -0.92 -4.26 9.76
N PHE A 56 -0.07 -5.15 10.29
CA PHE A 56 -0.11 -6.58 10.04
C PHE A 56 -0.92 -7.35 11.09
N VAL A 57 -1.35 -6.65 12.13
CA VAL A 57 -2.22 -7.13 13.20
C VAL A 57 -3.30 -6.11 13.48
N ASP A 58 -4.33 -6.51 14.21
CA ASP A 58 -5.42 -5.63 14.60
C ASP A 58 -4.86 -4.40 15.37
N PRO A 59 -5.06 -3.17 14.85
CA PRO A 59 -4.57 -1.95 15.48
C PRO A 59 -4.98 -1.79 16.94
N GLN A 60 -6.13 -2.34 17.36
CA GLN A 60 -6.60 -2.27 18.74
C GLN A 60 -5.65 -2.96 19.73
N THR A 61 -4.88 -3.95 19.27
CA THR A 61 -3.99 -4.75 20.11
C THR A 61 -2.60 -4.14 20.29
N ILE A 62 -2.18 -3.25 19.38
CA ILE A 62 -0.78 -2.78 19.25
C ILE A 62 -0.29 -2.09 20.53
N CYS A 63 -1.08 -1.14 21.05
CA CYS A 63 -0.69 -0.35 22.23
C CYS A 63 -1.29 -0.89 23.54
N THR A 64 -1.98 -2.05 23.52
CA THR A 64 -2.71 -2.56 24.68
C THR A 64 -2.15 -3.88 25.18
N SER A 65 -2.29 -4.94 24.39
CA SER A 65 -1.91 -6.31 24.77
C SER A 65 -0.64 -6.79 24.06
N GLY A 66 -0.44 -6.38 22.82
CA GLY A 66 0.66 -6.82 21.95
C GLY A 66 0.73 -8.35 21.79
N ARG A 67 1.81 -8.80 21.15
CA ARG A 67 2.09 -10.23 20.94
C ARG A 67 3.36 -10.66 21.66
N ASP A 68 3.27 -11.77 22.38
CA ASP A 68 4.42 -12.43 22.96
C ASP A 68 5.12 -13.35 21.96
N GLU A 69 6.23 -13.93 22.38
CA GLU A 69 7.05 -14.82 21.54
C GLU A 69 6.27 -16.06 21.07
N ALA A 70 5.35 -16.58 21.89
CA ALA A 70 4.54 -17.74 21.53
C ALA A 70 3.58 -17.41 20.38
N ARG A 71 2.88 -16.27 20.45
CA ARG A 71 2.05 -15.79 19.34
C ARG A 71 2.87 -15.46 18.11
N LEU A 72 4.03 -14.82 18.26
CA LEU A 72 4.91 -14.53 17.13
C LEU A 72 5.35 -15.80 16.39
N LYS A 73 5.67 -16.88 17.12
CA LYS A 73 6.01 -18.18 16.51
C LYS A 73 4.84 -18.81 15.76
N LEU A 74 3.61 -18.62 16.25
CA LEU A 74 2.40 -19.19 15.65
C LEU A 74 1.89 -18.38 14.44
N GLU A 75 1.82 -17.06 14.59
CA GLU A 75 1.20 -16.14 13.65
C GLU A 75 2.21 -15.54 12.66
N GLY A 76 3.50 -15.62 12.96
CA GLY A 76 4.54 -14.90 12.22
C GLY A 76 4.39 -13.38 12.35
N SER A 77 4.80 -12.65 11.32
CA SER A 77 4.82 -11.18 11.35
C SER A 77 3.43 -10.54 11.45
N GLY A 78 2.35 -11.27 11.20
CA GLY A 78 1.00 -10.74 11.34
C GLY A 78 -0.12 -11.71 10.95
N THR A 79 -1.35 -11.35 11.30
CA THR A 79 -2.57 -12.15 11.10
C THR A 79 -3.50 -11.57 10.03
N GLY A 80 -3.21 -10.36 9.53
CA GLY A 80 -4.00 -9.70 8.51
C GLY A 80 -3.31 -8.45 7.96
N LEU A 81 -4.07 -7.60 7.28
CA LEU A 81 -3.58 -6.33 6.75
C LEU A 81 -4.65 -5.25 6.92
N TRP A 82 -4.34 -4.22 7.69
CA TRP A 82 -5.17 -3.04 7.90
C TRP A 82 -4.46 -1.82 7.33
N LEU A 83 -5.08 -1.15 6.38
CA LEU A 83 -4.56 0.06 5.75
C LEU A 83 -5.16 1.27 6.46
N GLN A 84 -4.33 2.08 7.12
CA GLN A 84 -4.81 3.26 7.83
C GLN A 84 -5.38 4.28 6.85
N ASN A 85 -6.67 4.59 7.01
CA ASN A 85 -7.46 5.44 6.13
C ASN A 85 -8.15 6.59 6.89
N GLY A 86 -7.37 7.22 7.76
CA GLY A 86 -7.76 8.35 8.59
C GLY A 86 -6.84 8.49 9.81
N PRO A 87 -7.14 9.45 10.70
CA PRO A 87 -6.29 9.75 11.84
C PRO A 87 -6.30 8.67 12.92
N ASP A 88 -7.40 7.94 13.13
CA ASP A 88 -7.50 6.90 14.14
C ASP A 88 -7.33 5.51 13.51
N PRO A 89 -6.22 4.79 13.70
CA PRO A 89 -6.01 3.49 13.05
C PRO A 89 -6.98 2.40 13.53
N ILE A 90 -7.61 2.53 14.71
CA ILE A 90 -8.57 1.54 15.23
C ILE A 90 -9.92 1.70 14.52
N ARG A 91 -10.33 2.94 14.25
CA ARG A 91 -11.65 3.25 13.66
C ARG A 91 -11.60 3.48 12.16
N ASP A 92 -10.50 4.04 11.67
CA ASP A 92 -10.29 4.49 10.31
C ASP A 92 -9.27 3.59 9.60
N SER A 93 -9.62 2.32 9.41
CA SER A 93 -8.80 1.36 8.67
C SER A 93 -9.61 0.62 7.62
N VAL A 94 -8.98 0.34 6.48
CA VAL A 94 -9.48 -0.58 5.46
C VAL A 94 -8.82 -1.93 5.67
N GLN A 95 -9.56 -2.91 6.18
CA GLN A 95 -9.06 -4.27 6.29
C GLN A 95 -9.06 -4.94 4.91
N SER A 96 -7.93 -5.55 4.56
CA SER A 96 -7.79 -6.30 3.31
C SER A 96 -8.27 -7.74 3.51
N PRO A 97 -9.00 -8.32 2.55
CA PRO A 97 -9.47 -9.70 2.66
C PRO A 97 -8.29 -10.67 2.62
N LEU A 98 -8.18 -11.58 3.59
CA LEU A 98 -7.05 -12.52 3.63
C LEU A 98 -7.09 -13.52 2.46
N TYR A 99 -8.30 -13.91 2.04
CA TYR A 99 -8.54 -14.87 0.98
C TYR A 99 -9.26 -14.23 -0.21
N GLU A 100 -8.75 -14.50 -1.41
CA GLU A 100 -9.23 -13.92 -2.67
C GLU A 100 -10.70 -14.24 -2.94
N ASN A 101 -11.17 -15.42 -2.52
CA ASN A 101 -12.59 -15.79 -2.65
C ASN A 101 -13.56 -14.91 -1.84
N THR A 102 -13.07 -14.11 -0.88
CA THR A 102 -13.86 -13.15 -0.12
C THR A 102 -13.83 -11.74 -0.70
N ILE A 103 -13.01 -11.49 -1.74
CA ILE A 103 -12.76 -10.14 -2.26
C ILE A 103 -13.98 -9.52 -2.95
N ASN A 104 -14.87 -10.33 -3.51
CA ASN A 104 -16.06 -9.88 -4.23
C ASN A 104 -17.05 -9.12 -3.33
N ALA A 105 -16.97 -9.27 -2.01
CA ALA A 105 -17.78 -8.52 -1.05
C ALA A 105 -17.12 -7.19 -0.62
N THR A 106 -16.04 -6.78 -1.29
CA THR A 106 -15.25 -5.60 -0.96
C THR A 106 -15.18 -4.62 -2.12
N LYS A 107 -14.47 -3.51 -1.92
CA LYS A 107 -14.23 -2.47 -2.92
C LYS A 107 -12.98 -2.71 -3.78
N TRP A 108 -12.27 -3.82 -3.55
CA TRP A 108 -11.07 -4.17 -4.31
C TRP A 108 -11.46 -4.71 -5.68
N VAL A 109 -10.98 -4.05 -6.72
CA VAL A 109 -11.26 -4.38 -8.12
C VAL A 109 -10.11 -5.18 -8.70
N LEU A 110 -10.44 -6.27 -9.39
CA LEU A 110 -9.47 -7.14 -10.03
C LEU A 110 -8.64 -6.38 -11.09
N GLY A 111 -7.34 -6.32 -10.86
CA GLY A 111 -6.33 -5.96 -11.83
C GLY A 111 -5.87 -7.18 -12.61
N SER A 112 -4.60 -7.22 -12.98
CA SER A 112 -4.03 -8.31 -13.77
C SER A 112 -3.06 -9.16 -12.96
N CYS A 113 -2.90 -10.41 -13.39
CA CYS A 113 -1.79 -11.23 -12.95
C CYS A 113 -0.51 -10.69 -13.59
N PHE A 114 0.48 -10.35 -12.76
CA PHE A 114 1.82 -10.06 -13.23
C PHE A 114 2.76 -11.17 -12.74
N PRO A 115 3.32 -12.01 -13.62
CA PRO A 115 4.23 -13.08 -13.24
C PRO A 115 5.39 -12.54 -12.39
N SER A 116 5.75 -13.25 -11.32
CA SER A 116 6.72 -12.82 -10.29
C SER A 116 6.27 -11.68 -9.37
N MET A 117 5.02 -11.21 -9.44
CA MET A 117 4.46 -10.22 -8.50
C MET A 117 3.13 -10.67 -7.88
N GLY A 118 2.31 -11.41 -8.63
CA GLY A 118 1.00 -11.92 -8.20
C GLY A 118 -0.18 -11.23 -8.90
N VAL A 119 -1.39 -11.58 -8.45
CA VAL A 119 -2.64 -10.98 -8.92
C VAL A 119 -2.85 -9.64 -8.21
N HIS A 120 -2.87 -8.56 -9.00
CA HIS A 120 -3.07 -7.22 -8.48
C HIS A 120 -4.56 -6.92 -8.26
N TYR A 121 -4.86 -6.22 -7.17
CA TYR A 121 -6.16 -5.62 -6.92
C TYR A 121 -6.02 -4.15 -6.55
N TRP A 122 -6.93 -3.32 -7.08
CA TRP A 122 -6.91 -1.87 -6.95
C TRP A 122 -8.21 -1.38 -6.29
N TYR A 123 -8.11 -0.53 -5.27
CA TYR A 123 -9.28 -0.12 -4.49
C TYR A 123 -10.16 0.88 -5.26
N GLU A 124 -11.47 0.61 -5.35
CA GLU A 124 -12.47 1.45 -6.03
C GLU A 124 -12.04 1.90 -7.44
N ASN A 125 -11.37 1.02 -8.19
CA ASN A 125 -10.80 1.37 -9.48
C ASN A 125 -11.84 1.29 -10.62
N SER A 126 -12.02 2.39 -11.36
CA SER A 126 -12.94 2.50 -12.49
C SER A 126 -12.39 3.40 -13.61
N LEU A 127 -13.04 3.42 -14.79
CA LEU A 127 -12.64 4.27 -15.92
C LEU A 127 -12.77 5.78 -15.62
N ASP A 128 -13.71 6.15 -14.74
CA ASP A 128 -14.07 7.53 -14.40
C ASP A 128 -13.39 8.02 -13.11
N ASN A 129 -12.44 7.25 -12.57
CA ASN A 129 -11.70 7.63 -11.37
C ASN A 129 -11.01 8.98 -11.56
N LYS A 130 -10.92 9.76 -10.48
CA LYS A 130 -10.15 11.00 -10.45
C LYS A 130 -8.69 10.69 -10.15
N CYS A 131 -7.81 10.90 -11.13
CA CYS A 131 -6.40 10.51 -11.02
C CYS A 131 -5.63 11.29 -9.95
N ASP A 132 -6.07 12.51 -9.61
CA ASP A 132 -5.53 13.33 -8.52
C ASP A 132 -5.94 12.83 -7.11
N GLN A 133 -6.66 11.71 -7.04
CA GLN A 133 -7.24 11.10 -5.84
C GLN A 133 -7.19 9.56 -5.84
N ILE A 134 -6.30 8.94 -6.62
CA ILE A 134 -6.15 7.47 -6.67
C ILE A 134 -5.79 6.92 -5.30
N PHE A 135 -6.47 5.85 -4.86
CA PHE A 135 -6.12 5.14 -3.63
C PHE A 135 -4.69 4.55 -3.74
N PRO A 136 -3.74 4.92 -2.86
CA PRO A 136 -2.31 4.71 -3.09
C PRO A 136 -1.84 3.29 -2.69
N VAL A 137 -2.72 2.29 -2.80
CA VAL A 137 -2.44 0.91 -2.41
C VAL A 137 -2.99 -0.07 -3.43
N PHE A 138 -2.21 -1.11 -3.70
CA PHE A 138 -2.66 -2.31 -4.40
C PHE A 138 -2.41 -3.55 -3.54
N LEU A 139 -3.28 -4.55 -3.63
CA LEU A 139 -3.09 -5.85 -2.99
C LEU A 139 -2.52 -6.86 -3.97
N LEU A 140 -1.82 -7.86 -3.44
CA LEU A 140 -1.21 -8.93 -4.22
C LEU A 140 -1.65 -10.28 -3.67
N TYR A 141 -2.25 -11.10 -4.53
CA TYR A 141 -2.65 -12.47 -4.22
C TYR A 141 -1.82 -13.47 -5.01
N ASN A 142 -1.64 -14.64 -4.42
CA ASN A 142 -1.06 -15.79 -5.09
C ASN A 142 -1.76 -17.04 -4.56
N LYS A 143 -2.25 -17.90 -5.46
CA LYS A 143 -3.01 -19.11 -5.10
C LYS A 143 -4.17 -18.83 -4.13
N GLY A 144 -4.90 -17.73 -4.35
CA GLY A 144 -6.10 -17.42 -3.55
C GLY A 144 -5.85 -16.80 -2.18
N LYS A 145 -4.60 -16.50 -1.78
CA LYS A 145 -4.26 -15.90 -0.48
C LYS A 145 -3.46 -14.62 -0.64
N LEU A 146 -3.76 -13.63 0.20
CA LEU A 146 -3.00 -12.38 0.27
C LEU A 146 -1.54 -12.70 0.57
N THR A 147 -0.65 -12.35 -0.35
CA THR A 147 0.79 -12.65 -0.25
C THR A 147 1.64 -11.39 -0.12
N GLY A 148 1.05 -10.23 -0.37
CA GLY A 148 1.70 -8.94 -0.24
C GLY A 148 0.75 -7.80 -0.59
N PHE A 149 1.30 -6.60 -0.59
CA PHE A 149 0.64 -5.38 -1.03
C PHE A 149 1.71 -4.40 -1.53
N GLY A 150 1.32 -3.25 -2.04
CA GLY A 150 2.28 -2.21 -2.32
C GLY A 150 1.71 -0.81 -2.29
N TRP A 151 2.62 0.15 -2.15
CA TRP A 151 2.33 1.56 -2.23
C TRP A 151 2.44 2.01 -3.68
N GLY A 152 1.37 2.62 -4.19
CA GLY A 152 1.33 3.23 -5.51
C GLY A 152 1.32 4.75 -5.37
N LEU A 153 2.48 5.38 -5.48
CA LEU A 153 2.66 6.80 -5.20
C LEU A 153 2.55 7.62 -6.49
N ALA A 154 1.74 8.66 -6.41
CA ALA A 154 1.63 9.70 -7.42
C ALA A 154 2.96 10.47 -7.54
N GLY A 155 3.59 10.41 -8.72
CA GLY A 155 4.87 11.05 -9.01
C GLY A 155 6.02 10.05 -9.19
N LYS A 156 7.03 10.47 -9.96
CA LYS A 156 8.31 9.77 -10.09
C LYS A 156 9.27 10.29 -9.02
N TYR A 157 9.53 9.45 -8.04
CA TYR A 157 10.53 9.69 -7.00
C TYR A 157 11.82 8.96 -7.35
N GLU A 158 12.88 9.23 -6.59
CA GLU A 158 14.19 8.63 -6.81
C GLU A 158 14.09 7.10 -6.84
N TYR A 159 14.67 6.51 -7.89
CA TYR A 159 14.75 5.06 -8.03
C TYR A 159 15.71 4.51 -6.99
N THR A 160 15.28 3.50 -6.26
CA THR A 160 16.11 2.82 -5.25
C THR A 160 15.95 1.31 -5.42
N LYS A 161 16.74 0.52 -4.67
CA LYS A 161 16.52 -0.93 -4.58
C LYS A 161 15.14 -1.32 -4.00
N ARG A 162 14.38 -0.36 -3.48
CA ARG A 162 13.08 -0.57 -2.81
C ARG A 162 11.90 0.03 -3.57
N THR A 163 12.16 0.82 -4.60
CA THR A 163 11.12 1.56 -5.35
C THR A 163 11.35 1.40 -6.84
N GLU A 164 10.28 1.24 -7.59
CA GLU A 164 10.32 1.21 -9.05
C GLU A 164 9.59 2.42 -9.63
N ALA A 165 10.14 2.96 -10.72
CA ALA A 165 9.42 3.91 -11.54
C ALA A 165 8.58 3.12 -12.54
N VAL A 166 7.28 3.31 -12.50
CA VAL A 166 6.34 2.61 -13.37
C VAL A 166 6.14 3.44 -14.64
N PRO A 167 6.49 2.92 -15.83
CA PRO A 167 6.16 3.58 -17.08
C PRO A 167 4.67 3.41 -17.40
N TYR A 168 4.04 4.43 -18.00
CA TYR A 168 2.61 4.37 -18.36
C TYR A 168 2.27 3.14 -19.23
N GLY A 169 3.13 2.80 -20.20
CA GLY A 169 2.94 1.63 -21.06
C GLY A 169 2.98 0.27 -20.34
N ALA A 170 3.33 0.21 -19.05
CA ALA A 170 3.23 -1.00 -18.24
C ALA A 170 1.93 -1.10 -17.44
N VAL A 171 1.12 -0.02 -17.35
CA VAL A 171 -0.06 0.02 -16.47
C VAL A 171 -1.07 -1.09 -16.80
N SER A 172 -1.37 -1.32 -18.08
CA SER A 172 -2.30 -2.36 -18.50
C SER A 172 -1.85 -3.79 -18.17
N LYS A 173 -0.57 -3.98 -17.81
CA LYS A 173 -0.04 -5.28 -17.38
C LYS A 173 -0.47 -5.65 -15.96
N PHE A 174 -0.85 -4.69 -15.13
CA PHE A 174 -1.25 -4.90 -13.73
C PHE A 174 -2.63 -4.29 -13.39
N MET A 175 -3.18 -3.41 -14.23
CA MET A 175 -4.56 -2.92 -14.16
C MET A 175 -5.37 -3.42 -15.37
N ARG A 176 -6.50 -4.09 -15.13
CA ARG A 176 -7.45 -4.44 -16.20
C ARG A 176 -8.29 -3.26 -16.63
N ILE A 177 -8.76 -2.48 -15.66
CA ILE A 177 -9.49 -1.23 -15.87
C ILE A 177 -8.49 -0.11 -15.66
N VAL A 178 -8.14 0.62 -16.71
CA VAL A 178 -7.20 1.75 -16.63
C VAL A 178 -8.02 3.05 -16.64
N PRO A 179 -7.97 3.87 -15.58
CA PRO A 179 -8.65 5.16 -15.57
C PRO A 179 -8.28 6.01 -16.78
N THR A 180 -9.26 6.63 -17.42
CA THR A 180 -9.05 7.39 -18.67
C THR A 180 -8.15 8.60 -18.48
N CYS A 181 -8.14 9.19 -17.28
CA CYS A 181 -7.26 10.31 -16.94
C CYS A 181 -5.79 9.94 -16.75
N LEU A 182 -5.44 8.64 -16.68
CA LEU A 182 -4.17 8.20 -16.13
C LEU A 182 -2.97 8.55 -17.02
N GLU A 183 -3.16 8.52 -18.35
CA GLU A 183 -2.12 8.91 -19.30
C GLU A 183 -1.66 10.35 -19.07
N LYS A 184 -2.61 11.28 -19.16
CA LYS A 184 -2.35 12.69 -18.92
C LYS A 184 -1.81 12.93 -17.50
N PHE A 185 -2.33 12.21 -16.51
CA PHE A 185 -1.85 12.33 -15.15
C PHE A 185 -0.37 11.91 -15.02
N PHE A 186 0.04 10.82 -15.67
CA PHE A 186 1.45 10.40 -15.71
C PHE A 186 2.34 11.44 -16.38
N GLU A 187 1.89 12.04 -17.49
CA GLU A 187 2.60 13.12 -18.18
C GLU A 187 2.79 14.33 -17.25
N ASP A 188 1.73 14.80 -16.61
CA ASP A 188 1.73 16.01 -15.79
C ASP A 188 2.59 15.84 -14.52
N ILE A 189 2.48 14.70 -13.84
CA ILE A 189 3.16 14.45 -12.57
C ILE A 189 4.57 13.84 -12.72
N GLY A 190 4.91 13.42 -13.94
CA GLY A 190 6.20 12.82 -14.29
C GLY A 190 6.30 11.31 -14.02
N GLY A 191 5.17 10.63 -13.77
CA GLY A 191 5.08 9.17 -13.63
C GLY A 191 4.54 8.68 -12.28
N PHE A 192 4.71 7.38 -12.02
CA PHE A 192 4.22 6.73 -10.82
C PHE A 192 5.34 5.91 -10.18
N THR A 193 5.39 5.88 -8.84
CA THR A 193 6.39 5.11 -8.11
C THR A 193 5.71 4.01 -7.32
N ALA A 194 6.12 2.76 -7.54
CA ALA A 194 5.61 1.63 -6.78
C ALA A 194 6.63 1.11 -5.77
N MET A 195 6.16 0.63 -4.63
CA MET A 195 6.94 -0.10 -3.63
C MET A 195 6.15 -1.35 -3.23
N HIS A 196 6.73 -2.52 -3.48
CA HIS A 196 6.14 -3.81 -3.17
C HIS A 196 6.60 -4.31 -1.79
N LEU A 197 5.67 -4.83 -1.00
CA LEU A 197 5.92 -5.46 0.30
C LEU A 197 5.29 -6.87 0.30
N TYR A 198 6.12 -7.88 0.53
CA TYR A 198 5.71 -9.28 0.49
C TYR A 198 5.79 -9.94 1.87
N PHE A 199 4.83 -10.83 2.13
CA PHE A 199 4.78 -11.69 3.32
C PHE A 199 5.42 -13.07 3.08
N ASN A 200 6.21 -13.19 2.01
CA ASN A 200 6.87 -14.42 1.58
C ASN A 200 8.37 -14.16 1.38
N THR A 201 9.20 -15.15 1.66
CA THR A 201 10.66 -15.12 1.49
C THR A 201 11.12 -15.27 0.04
N ALA A 202 10.27 -15.80 -0.85
CA ALA A 202 10.55 -15.96 -2.29
C ALA A 202 9.51 -15.25 -3.18
N PRO A 203 9.42 -13.90 -3.12
CA PRO A 203 8.42 -13.14 -3.88
C PRO A 203 8.59 -13.20 -5.40
N TRP A 204 9.75 -13.63 -5.91
CA TRP A 204 9.96 -13.83 -7.35
C TRP A 204 9.29 -15.10 -7.92
N ASN A 205 8.76 -15.99 -7.07
CA ASN A 205 8.12 -17.26 -7.47
C ASN A 205 6.58 -17.19 -7.46
N LEU A 206 6.00 -16.01 -7.56
CA LEU A 206 4.54 -15.83 -7.61
C LEU A 206 4.05 -16.03 -9.04
N LEU A 207 3.17 -16.99 -9.26
CA LEU A 207 2.73 -17.39 -10.61
C LEU A 207 1.30 -16.95 -10.93
N CYS A 208 0.57 -16.48 -9.91
CA CYS A 208 -0.90 -16.49 -9.91
C CYS A 208 -1.40 -17.95 -9.92
#